data_AF-A0A940GWC9-F1
#
_entry.id   AF-A0A940GWC9-F1
#
_cell.length_a   1.000
_cell.length_b   1.000
_cell.length_c   1.000
_cell.angle_alpha   90.00
_cell.angle_beta   90.00
_cell.angle_gamma   90.00
#
_symmetry.space_group_name_H-M   'P 1'
#
loop_
_entity.id
_entity.type
_entity.pdbx_description
1 polymer ?
#
loop_
_entity_poly.entity_id
_entity_poly.type
_entity_poly.pdbx_seq_one_letter_code
_entity_poly.pdbx_strand_id
1 'polypeptide(L)'
;MELDDILQVENFSDLTIQALADRLQRSKSAEHYIYRETELDELWRLIDIAVRAGDPDGLRDRETLREMRDLVHRAHDLVGMDGKPLEAAATLREILI
;
A
#
# COMPACT_ATOMS: atom_id res chain seq x y z
N MET A 1 -16.65 -3.65 4.39
CA MET A 1 -15.59 -4.65 4.51
C MET A 1 -14.85 -4.36 5.78
N GLU A 2 -14.81 -5.34 6.65
CA GLU A 2 -14.33 -5.17 8.02
C GLU A 2 -12.81 -5.19 8.05
N LEU A 3 -12.22 -4.79 9.18
CA LEU A 3 -10.76 -4.76 9.33
C LEU A 3 -10.16 -6.15 9.52
N ASP A 4 -11.00 -7.10 9.95
CA ASP A 4 -10.70 -8.51 10.13
C ASP A 4 -10.67 -9.29 8.81
N ASP A 5 -11.15 -8.67 7.71
CA ASP A 5 -11.01 -9.22 6.37
C ASP A 5 -9.65 -8.82 5.76
N ILE A 6 -9.20 -9.56 4.74
CA ILE A 6 -8.11 -9.14 3.86
C ILE A 6 -8.72 -8.55 2.59
N LEU A 7 -8.31 -7.33 2.22
CA LEU A 7 -8.64 -6.74 0.93
C LEU A 7 -7.87 -7.47 -0.17
N GLN A 8 -8.57 -7.94 -1.19
CA GLN A 8 -7.92 -8.43 -2.40
C GLN A 8 -7.39 -7.22 -3.19
N VAL A 9 -6.06 -7.10 -3.27
CA VAL A 9 -5.38 -6.02 -3.98
C VAL A 9 -5.09 -6.48 -5.41
N GLU A 10 -5.77 -5.88 -6.39
CA GLU A 10 -5.67 -6.29 -7.80
C GLU A 10 -5.04 -5.22 -8.71
N ASN A 11 -4.88 -4.00 -8.19
CA ASN A 11 -4.29 -2.87 -8.90
C ASN A 11 -3.69 -1.86 -7.90
N PHE A 12 -3.03 -0.83 -8.42
CA PHE A 12 -2.47 0.30 -7.65
C PHE A 12 -3.14 1.62 -8.02
N SER A 13 -4.45 1.58 -8.29
CA SER A 13 -5.23 2.80 -8.50
C SER A 13 -5.26 3.65 -7.22
N ASP A 14 -5.50 4.95 -7.38
CA ASP A 14 -5.62 5.89 -6.27
C ASP A 14 -6.73 5.46 -5.29
N LEU A 15 -7.81 4.85 -5.81
CA LEU A 15 -8.89 4.30 -4.99
C LEU A 15 -8.41 3.14 -4.11
N THR A 16 -7.62 2.22 -4.66
CA THR A 16 -7.05 1.10 -3.88
C THR A 16 -6.09 1.61 -2.82
N ILE A 17 -5.23 2.57 -3.16
CA ILE A 17 -4.28 3.18 -2.22
C ILE A 17 -5.01 3.91 -1.10
N GLN A 18 -6.02 4.70 -1.42
CA GLN A 18 -6.86 5.39 -0.43
C GLN A 18 -7.57 4.38 0.49
N ALA A 19 -8.13 3.30 -0.07
CA ALA A 19 -8.79 2.27 0.71
C ALA A 19 -7.84 1.59 1.70
N LEU A 20 -6.61 1.28 1.29
CA LEU A 20 -5.58 0.71 2.16
C LEU A 20 -5.14 1.69 3.25
N ALA A 21 -4.96 2.98 2.92
CA ALA A 21 -4.66 4.02 3.90
C ALA A 21 -5.77 4.15 4.97
N ASP A 22 -7.03 4.09 4.56
CA ASP A 22 -8.19 4.16 5.49
C ASP A 22 -8.31 2.90 6.35
N ARG A 23 -7.87 1.74 5.87
CA ARG A 23 -7.80 0.50 6.66
C ARG A 23 -6.66 0.56 7.68
N LEU A 24 -5.47 1.02 7.28
CA LEU A 24 -4.34 1.28 8.18
C LEU A 24 -4.76 2.24 9.30
N GLN A 25 -5.40 3.35 8.97
CA GLN A 25 -5.80 4.35 9.97
C GLN A 25 -6.74 3.81 11.05
N ARG A 26 -7.55 2.80 10.72
CA ARG A 26 -8.51 2.17 11.65
C ARG A 26 -7.96 0.92 12.34
N SER A 27 -6.76 0.46 11.96
CA SER A 27 -6.14 -0.76 12.50
C SER A 27 -5.68 -0.55 13.94
N LYS A 28 -5.97 -1.52 14.83
CA LYS A 28 -5.79 -1.39 16.28
C LYS A 28 -5.26 -2.65 16.98
N SER A 29 -5.26 -3.79 16.29
CA SER A 29 -4.82 -5.08 16.82
C SER A 29 -3.62 -5.59 16.04
N ALA A 30 -2.84 -6.47 16.66
CA ALA A 30 -1.71 -7.13 15.99
C ALA A 30 -2.15 -7.95 14.77
N GLU A 31 -3.33 -8.58 14.85
CA GLU A 31 -3.92 -9.31 13.73
C GLU A 31 -4.22 -8.38 12.55
N HIS A 32 -4.80 -7.20 12.80
CA HIS A 32 -4.98 -6.22 11.72
C HIS A 32 -3.63 -5.86 11.08
N TYR A 33 -2.55 -5.73 11.86
CA TYR A 33 -1.25 -5.34 11.31
C TYR A 33 -0.71 -6.39 10.36
N ILE A 34 -0.83 -7.68 10.72
CA ILE A 34 -0.47 -8.80 9.84
C ILE A 34 -1.28 -8.78 8.53
N TYR A 35 -2.58 -8.48 8.61
CA TYR A 35 -3.42 -8.37 7.41
C TYR A 35 -3.04 -7.15 6.56
N ARG A 36 -2.78 -6.00 7.17
CA ARG A 36 -2.33 -4.80 6.45
C ARG A 36 -0.96 -5.02 5.82
N GLU A 37 -0.04 -5.69 6.51
CA GLU A 37 1.28 -6.06 5.96
C GLU A 37 1.12 -6.87 4.67
N THR A 38 0.30 -7.92 4.71
CA THR A 38 0.01 -8.77 3.54
C THR A 38 -0.59 -7.97 2.37
N GLU A 39 -1.52 -7.05 2.65
CA GLU A 39 -2.13 -6.19 1.63
C GLU A 39 -1.11 -5.22 0.99
N LEU A 40 -0.21 -4.66 1.79
CA LEU A 40 0.84 -3.75 1.32
C LEU A 40 1.90 -4.50 0.51
N ASP A 41 2.22 -5.73 0.90
CA ASP A 41 3.18 -6.58 0.18
C ASP A 41 2.67 -6.90 -1.24
N GLU A 42 1.36 -7.18 -1.37
CA GLU A 42 0.74 -7.40 -2.67
C GLU A 42 0.68 -6.11 -3.51
N LEU A 43 0.35 -4.96 -2.90
CA LEU A 43 0.40 -3.67 -3.59
C LEU A 43 1.83 -3.38 -4.11
N TRP A 44 2.84 -3.61 -3.27
CA TRP A 44 4.24 -3.44 -3.64
C TRP A 44 4.63 -4.35 -4.80
N ARG A 45 4.21 -5.62 -4.77
CA ARG A 45 4.47 -6.60 -5.84
C ARG A 45 3.91 -6.13 -7.18
N LEU A 46 2.68 -5.62 -7.21
CA LEU A 46 2.05 -5.10 -8.43
C LEU A 46 2.81 -3.89 -8.99
N ILE A 47 3.20 -2.96 -8.13
CA ILE A 47 3.95 -1.77 -8.56
C ILE A 47 5.35 -2.18 -9.04
N ASP A 48 6.04 -3.10 -8.36
CA ASP A 48 7.37 -3.55 -8.78
C ASP A 48 7.34 -4.27 -10.14
N ILE A 49 6.26 -4.98 -10.46
CA ILE A 49 6.02 -5.50 -11.81
C ILE A 49 5.88 -4.34 -12.81
N ALA A 50 5.09 -3.32 -12.50
CA ALA A 50 4.90 -2.16 -13.37
C ALA A 50 6.21 -1.36 -13.57
N VAL A 51 7.07 -1.24 -12.56
CA VAL A 51 8.41 -0.61 -12.69
C VAL A 51 9.29 -1.32 -13.72
N ARG A 52 9.10 -2.64 -13.91
CA ARG A 52 9.87 -3.49 -14.83
C ARG A 52 9.23 -3.58 -16.21
N ALA A 53 7.90 -3.70 -16.28
CA ALA A 53 7.14 -3.98 -17.50
C ALA A 53 6.48 -2.73 -18.12
N GLY A 54 6.41 -1.61 -17.39
CA GLY A 54 5.60 -0.45 -17.72
C GLY A 54 4.25 -0.47 -17.00
N ASP A 55 3.64 0.72 -16.81
CA ASP A 55 2.29 0.84 -16.27
C ASP A 55 1.28 0.20 -17.25
N PRO A 56 0.49 -0.82 -16.85
CA PRO A 56 -0.53 -1.42 -17.70
C PRO A 56 -1.55 -0.40 -18.23
N ASP A 57 -1.84 0.65 -17.46
CA ASP A 57 -2.81 1.69 -17.86
C ASP A 57 -2.13 2.87 -18.59
N GLY A 58 -0.79 2.89 -18.61
CA GLY A 58 0.01 3.96 -19.22
C GLY A 58 -0.15 5.33 -18.57
N LEU A 59 -0.66 5.40 -17.34
CA LEU A 59 -0.96 6.64 -16.62
C LEU A 59 0.25 7.21 -15.90
N ARG A 60 1.17 6.34 -15.48
CA ARG A 60 2.34 6.69 -14.67
C ARG A 60 3.62 6.35 -15.41
N ASP A 61 4.59 7.24 -15.32
CA ASP A 61 5.92 6.96 -15.84
C ASP A 61 6.73 6.09 -14.86
N ARG A 62 7.93 5.69 -15.30
CA ARG A 62 8.78 4.79 -14.53
C ARG A 62 9.34 5.43 -13.26
N GLU A 63 9.50 6.74 -13.23
CA GLU A 63 9.99 7.46 -12.05
C GLU A 63 8.90 7.50 -10.98
N THR A 64 7.68 7.90 -11.35
CA THR A 64 6.51 7.83 -10.46
C THR A 64 6.32 6.43 -9.89
N LEU A 65 6.39 5.39 -10.72
CA LEU A 65 6.23 4.00 -10.23
C LEU A 65 7.31 3.58 -9.22
N ARG A 66 8.55 4.08 -9.36
CA ARG A 66 9.62 3.80 -8.39
C ARG A 66 9.35 4.48 -7.06
N GLU A 67 8.96 5.75 -7.10
CA GLU A 67 8.61 6.52 -5.90
C GLU A 67 7.43 5.87 -5.16
N MET A 68 6.38 5.49 -5.89
CA MET A 68 5.25 4.74 -5.34
C MET A 68 5.70 3.45 -4.65
N ARG A 69 6.54 2.65 -5.32
CA ARG A 69 7.03 1.38 -4.78
C ARG A 69 7.80 1.61 -3.46
N ASP A 70 8.67 2.62 -3.44
CA ASP A 70 9.49 2.92 -2.28
C ASP A 70 8.63 3.44 -1.10
N LEU A 71 7.59 4.23 -1.38
CA LEU A 71 6.60 4.66 -0.38
C LEU A 71 5.78 3.49 0.17
N VAL A 72 5.30 2.57 -0.68
CA VAL A 72 4.55 1.38 -0.23
C VAL A 72 5.43 0.47 0.62
N HIS A 73 6.69 0.25 0.23
CA HIS A 73 7.65 -0.53 1.02
C HIS A 73 7.89 0.09 2.40
N ARG A 74 8.03 1.43 2.46
CA ARG A 74 8.14 2.13 3.74
C ARG A 74 6.88 1.99 4.60
N ALA A 75 5.69 2.08 4.00
CA ALA A 75 4.44 1.88 4.71
C ALA A 75 4.31 0.44 5.26
N HIS A 76 4.76 -0.55 4.49
CA HIS A 76 4.85 -1.95 4.92
C HIS A 76 5.72 -2.09 6.18
N ASP A 77 6.94 -1.57 6.16
CA ASP A 77 7.86 -1.66 7.31
C ASP A 77 7.29 -0.96 8.56
N LEU A 78 6.67 0.20 8.38
CA LEU A 78 6.02 0.93 9.47
C LEU A 78 4.93 0.10 10.15
N VAL A 79 4.18 -0.73 9.42
CA VAL A 79 3.14 -1.58 10.02
C VAL A 79 3.70 -2.90 10.57
N GLY A 80 4.54 -3.60 9.80
CA GLY A 80 5.02 -4.93 10.11
C GLY A 80 6.13 -4.96 11.17
N MET A 81 7.01 -3.95 11.16
CA MET A 81 8.16 -3.88 12.06
C MET A 81 7.93 -2.94 13.24
N ASP A 82 7.37 -1.75 12.98
CA ASP A 82 7.31 -0.69 13.99
C ASP A 82 5.95 -0.60 14.69
N GLY A 83 4.91 -1.29 14.19
CA GLY A 83 3.56 -1.21 14.76
C GLY A 83 2.92 0.18 14.67
N LYS A 84 3.24 0.93 13.61
CA LYS A 84 2.87 2.33 13.37
C LYS A 84 1.89 2.48 12.19
N PRO A 85 0.65 1.97 12.30
CA PRO A 85 -0.31 2.00 11.19
C PRO A 85 -0.75 3.42 10.80
N LEU A 86 -0.74 4.39 11.72
CA LEU A 86 -1.08 5.77 11.42
C LEU A 86 -0.01 6.46 10.56
N GLU A 87 1.27 6.19 10.84
CA GLU A 87 2.39 6.70 10.03
C GLU A 87 2.38 6.02 8.66
N ALA A 88 2.15 4.70 8.60
CA ALA A 88 2.00 3.98 7.34
C ALA A 88 0.86 4.54 6.47
N ALA A 89 -0.29 4.86 7.07
CA ALA A 89 -1.42 5.48 6.36
C ALA A 89 -1.05 6.86 5.79
N ALA A 90 -0.30 7.67 6.54
CA ALA A 90 0.17 8.97 6.06
C ALA A 90 1.15 8.80 4.89
N THR A 91 2.09 7.86 4.99
CA THR A 91 3.04 7.54 3.92
C THR A 91 2.35 7.07 2.63
N LEU A 92 1.32 6.23 2.71
CA LEU A 92 0.55 5.85 1.51
C LEU A 92 -0.14 7.05 0.84
N ARG A 93 -0.62 8.02 1.63
CA ARG A 93 -1.31 9.20 1.08
C ARG A 93 -0.36 10.16 0.36
N GLU A 94 0.94 10.09 0.60
CA GLU A 94 1.94 10.85 -0.17
C GLU A 94 1.93 10.46 -1.65
N ILE A 95 1.48 9.25 -1.99
CA ILE A 95 1.33 8.78 -3.38
C ILE A 95 0.22 9.52 -4.14
N LEU A 96 -0.75 10.08 -3.43
CA LEU A 96 -1.96 10.67 -4.01
C LEU A 96 -1.84 12.17 -4.30
N ILE A 97 -0.65 12.76 -4.12
CA ILE A 97 -0.38 14.21 -4.18
C ILE A 97 0.28 14.58 -5.50
#